data_AF-A0A4R3LBD3-F1
#
_entry.id   AF-A0A4R3LBD3-F1
#
_cell.length_a   1.000
_cell.length_b   1.000
_cell.length_c   1.000
_cell.angle_alpha   90.00
_cell.angle_beta   90.00
_cell.angle_gamma   90.00
#
_symmetry.space_group_name_H-M   'P 1'
#
loop_
_entity.id
_entity.type
_entity.pdbx_description
1 polymer ?
#
loop_
_entity_poly.entity_id
_entity_poly.type
_entity_poly.pdbx_seq_one_letter_code
_entity_poly.pdbx_strand_id
1 'polypeptide(L)'
;MSITNRGQKWEWLNSIWILWTFAFGFFSWISFFYIGFRTKQTKWIISGIIYAIPFILAMIFMDGDNNPNNDHWMVNVTAGLTLFLGIIAIVHAFLVRKEYLLRLSTIKANKINQNEALKRKIEAEYGNRVQPTHQPNQSHAHLFEEKKEPTSFSPNHHAVESSSTIPPNQSPINLNLASEEMIASLPGIGTVLARAAIQHRQYRGGFQSLEEFAFLLQLKPHIVERIRPLVVVTPIYPKQPSSHGRMVDY
;
A
#
# COMPACT_ATOMS: atom_id res chain seq x y z
N MET A 1 -12.38 24.06 -21.73
CA MET A 1 -11.10 23.95 -21.00
C MET A 1 -11.11 22.69 -20.16
N SER A 2 -10.02 21.92 -20.13
CA SER A 2 -9.88 20.79 -19.20
C SER A 2 -9.69 21.32 -17.78
N ILE A 3 -10.26 20.62 -16.80
CA ILE A 3 -10.14 20.97 -15.37
C ILE A 3 -8.75 20.60 -14.83
N THR A 4 -8.14 19.58 -15.43
CA THR A 4 -6.86 19.00 -15.03
C THR A 4 -5.88 18.96 -16.20
N ASN A 5 -4.59 18.78 -15.90
CA ASN A 5 -3.54 18.59 -16.89
C ASN A 5 -3.57 17.19 -17.58
N ARG A 6 -4.49 16.30 -17.17
CA ARG A 6 -4.60 14.93 -17.71
C ARG A 6 -5.52 14.80 -18.93
N GLY A 7 -6.17 15.89 -19.32
CA GLY A 7 -7.02 15.98 -20.50
C GLY A 7 -8.46 15.48 -20.29
N GLN A 8 -9.33 15.83 -21.25
CA GLN A 8 -10.79 15.65 -21.14
C GLN A 8 -11.22 14.18 -21.08
N LYS A 9 -10.54 13.28 -21.82
CA LYS A 9 -10.84 11.84 -21.82
C LYS A 9 -10.69 11.25 -20.41
N TRP A 10 -9.62 11.62 -19.71
CA TRP A 10 -9.37 11.15 -18.35
C TRP A 10 -10.43 11.67 -17.37
N GLU A 11 -10.83 12.93 -17.52
CA GLU A 11 -11.86 13.55 -16.70
C GLU A 11 -13.21 12.86 -16.88
N TRP A 12 -13.58 12.52 -18.13
CA TRP A 12 -14.82 11.82 -18.43
C TRP A 12 -14.84 10.41 -17.84
N LEU A 13 -13.79 9.62 -18.05
CA LEU A 13 -13.68 8.27 -17.49
C LEU A 13 -13.73 8.26 -15.96
N ASN A 14 -13.10 9.24 -15.30
CA ASN A 14 -13.14 9.33 -13.85
C ASN A 14 -14.41 10.00 -13.32
N SER A 15 -15.33 10.44 -14.18
CA SER A 15 -16.64 11.00 -13.79
C SER A 15 -17.81 10.02 -13.96
N ILE A 16 -17.54 8.76 -14.36
CA ILE A 16 -18.58 7.73 -14.56
C ILE A 16 -19.44 7.50 -13.30
N TRP A 17 -18.90 7.76 -12.12
CA TRP A 17 -19.63 7.64 -10.86
C TRP A 17 -20.87 8.54 -10.78
N ILE A 18 -20.94 9.63 -11.56
CA ILE A 18 -22.10 10.54 -11.59
C ILE A 18 -23.32 9.85 -12.22
N LEU A 19 -23.13 8.85 -13.07
CA LEU A 19 -24.23 8.13 -13.72
C LEU A 19 -25.21 7.54 -12.69
N TRP A 20 -24.69 7.07 -11.56
CA TRP A 20 -25.48 6.53 -10.45
C TRP A 20 -26.40 7.57 -9.79
N THR A 21 -26.13 8.86 -9.93
CA THR A 21 -27.01 9.93 -9.41
C THR A 21 -28.27 10.12 -10.25
N PHE A 22 -28.25 9.71 -11.53
CA PHE A 22 -29.42 9.78 -12.41
C PHE A 22 -30.42 8.64 -12.17
N ALA A 23 -30.11 7.69 -11.29
CA ALA A 23 -31.04 6.64 -10.90
C ALA A 23 -32.08 7.13 -9.86
N PHE A 24 -32.71 8.28 -10.11
CA PHE A 24 -33.81 8.87 -9.32
C PHE A 24 -33.60 8.84 -7.79
N GLY A 25 -32.39 9.13 -7.32
CA GLY A 25 -32.07 9.17 -5.89
C GLY A 25 -31.72 7.80 -5.27
N PHE A 26 -32.16 6.68 -5.86
CA PHE A 26 -31.97 5.32 -5.32
C PHE A 26 -30.51 4.91 -5.14
N PHE A 27 -29.63 5.30 -6.06
CA PHE A 27 -28.21 4.95 -6.03
C PHE A 27 -27.29 6.18 -5.87
N SER A 28 -27.88 7.31 -5.48
CA SER A 28 -27.13 8.56 -5.26
C SER A 28 -26.06 8.37 -4.16
N TRP A 29 -26.41 7.71 -3.06
CA TRP A 29 -25.49 7.46 -1.94
C TRP A 29 -24.26 6.61 -2.33
N ILE A 30 -24.41 5.62 -3.21
CA ILE A 30 -23.30 4.79 -3.72
C ILE A 30 -22.24 5.67 -4.43
N SER A 31 -22.70 6.67 -5.16
CA SER A 31 -21.87 7.66 -5.85
C SER A 31 -20.95 8.39 -4.87
N PHE A 32 -21.54 8.90 -3.78
CA PHE A 32 -20.84 9.70 -2.76
C PHE A 32 -19.88 8.86 -1.90
N PHE A 33 -20.25 7.61 -1.59
CA PHE A 33 -19.33 6.68 -0.95
C PHE A 33 -18.14 6.35 -1.86
N TYR A 34 -18.38 6.04 -3.13
CA TYR A 34 -17.33 5.73 -4.09
C TYR A 34 -16.26 6.83 -4.14
N ILE A 35 -16.69 8.09 -4.28
CA ILE A 35 -15.74 9.21 -4.30
C ILE A 35 -15.08 9.42 -2.94
N GLY A 36 -15.82 9.26 -1.83
CA GLY A 36 -15.32 9.45 -0.47
C GLY A 36 -14.20 8.48 -0.12
N PHE A 37 -14.38 7.19 -0.40
CA PHE A 37 -13.34 6.18 -0.20
C PHE A 37 -12.15 6.39 -1.14
N ARG A 38 -12.39 6.76 -2.40
CA ARG A 38 -11.33 6.92 -3.39
C ARG A 38 -10.39 8.10 -3.11
N THR A 39 -10.89 9.16 -2.47
CA THR A 39 -10.08 10.35 -2.13
C THR A 39 -9.81 10.51 -0.64
N LYS A 40 -10.28 9.57 0.18
CA LYS A 40 -10.21 9.60 1.65
C LYS A 40 -10.82 10.89 2.23
N GLN A 41 -11.95 11.33 1.68
CA GLN A 41 -12.66 12.54 2.13
C GLN A 41 -13.93 12.18 2.89
N THR A 42 -13.96 12.54 4.18
CA THR A 42 -15.10 12.26 5.08
C THR A 42 -16.35 13.05 4.71
N LYS A 43 -16.21 14.27 4.17
CA LYS A 43 -17.34 15.12 3.76
C LYS A 43 -18.26 14.44 2.75
N TRP A 44 -17.68 13.69 1.81
CA TRP A 44 -18.46 12.97 0.79
C TRP A 44 -19.06 11.67 1.35
N ILE A 45 -18.39 11.02 2.30
CA ILE A 45 -18.94 9.88 3.03
C ILE A 45 -20.18 10.32 3.82
N ILE A 46 -20.10 11.46 4.53
CA ILE A 46 -21.24 12.05 5.25
C ILE A 46 -22.38 12.37 4.29
N SER A 47 -22.08 12.96 3.13
CA SER A 47 -23.10 13.23 2.10
C SER A 47 -23.78 11.93 1.64
N GLY A 48 -23.01 10.85 1.43
CA GLY A 48 -23.54 9.53 1.10
C GLY A 48 -24.50 9.00 2.16
N ILE A 49 -24.17 9.15 3.45
CA ILE A 49 -25.05 8.77 4.57
C ILE A 49 -26.35 9.58 4.54
N ILE A 50 -26.27 10.90 4.38
CA ILE A 50 -27.45 11.79 4.33
C ILE A 50 -28.41 11.36 3.22
N TYR A 51 -27.90 11.06 2.02
CA TYR A 51 -28.73 10.61 0.90
C TYR A 51 -29.26 9.18 1.06
N ALA A 52 -28.61 8.34 1.86
CA ALA A 52 -29.07 6.98 2.11
C ALA A 52 -30.24 6.92 3.11
N ILE A 53 -30.31 7.82 4.09
CA ILE A 53 -31.28 7.74 5.20
C ILE A 53 -32.73 7.65 4.72
N PRO A 54 -33.25 8.54 3.86
CA PRO A 54 -34.66 8.49 3.45
C PRO A 54 -35.01 7.25 2.64
N PHE A 55 -34.06 6.77 1.83
CA PHE A 55 -34.23 5.52 1.09
C PHE A 55 -34.29 4.32 2.04
N ILE A 56 -33.39 4.24 3.02
CA ILE A 56 -33.40 3.17 4.04
C ILE A 56 -34.69 3.21 4.85
N LEU A 57 -35.15 4.40 5.25
CA LEU A 57 -36.42 4.56 5.95
C LEU A 57 -37.60 4.10 5.07
N ALA A 58 -37.64 4.48 3.79
CA ALA A 58 -38.67 4.00 2.87
C ALA A 58 -38.70 2.47 2.78
N MET A 59 -37.51 1.82 2.71
CA MET A 59 -37.41 0.36 2.69
C MET A 59 -37.90 -0.29 3.98
N ILE A 60 -37.58 0.29 5.15
CA ILE A 60 -38.03 -0.24 6.46
C ILE A 60 -39.55 -0.16 6.59
N PHE A 61 -40.16 0.94 6.15
CA PHE A 61 -41.60 1.15 6.27
C PHE A 61 -42.42 0.46 5.18
N MET A 62 -41.78 -0.01 4.10
CA MET A 62 -42.46 -0.74 3.03
C MET A 62 -42.93 -2.14 3.47
N ASP A 63 -42.23 -2.78 4.42
CA ASP A 63 -42.56 -4.12 4.93
C ASP A 63 -43.44 -4.10 6.20
N GLY A 64 -43.81 -2.91 6.69
CA GLY A 64 -44.36 -2.74 8.05
C GLY A 64 -45.82 -3.16 8.25
N ASP A 65 -46.62 -3.26 7.17
CA ASP A 65 -48.03 -3.62 7.28
C ASP A 65 -48.60 -4.08 5.94
N ASN A 66 -49.16 -5.29 5.88
CA ASN A 66 -49.79 -5.84 4.67
C ASN A 66 -51.29 -5.52 4.59
N ASN A 67 -51.82 -4.74 5.54
CA ASN A 67 -53.22 -4.38 5.57
C ASN A 67 -53.54 -3.35 4.46
N PRO A 68 -54.35 -3.72 3.46
CA PRO A 68 -54.67 -2.83 2.34
C PRO A 68 -55.50 -1.60 2.73
N ASN A 69 -56.04 -1.58 3.96
CA ASN A 69 -56.81 -0.45 4.48
C ASN A 69 -55.95 0.58 5.23
N ASN A 70 -54.65 0.33 5.40
CA ASN A 70 -53.77 1.27 6.09
C ASN A 70 -53.17 2.25 5.10
N ASP A 71 -53.31 3.54 5.40
CA ASP A 71 -52.72 4.60 4.61
C ASP A 71 -51.19 4.56 4.75
N HIS A 72 -50.50 4.11 3.70
CA HIS A 72 -49.04 4.08 3.61
C HIS A 72 -48.41 5.49 3.44
N TRP A 73 -48.90 6.46 4.20
CA TRP A 73 -48.50 7.86 4.07
C TRP A 73 -47.00 8.05 4.33
N MET A 74 -46.40 7.28 5.24
CA MET A 74 -44.94 7.32 5.50
C MET A 74 -44.11 6.88 4.30
N VAL A 75 -44.55 5.84 3.58
CA VAL A 75 -43.88 5.39 2.35
C VAL A 75 -43.99 6.47 1.26
N ASN A 76 -45.16 7.10 1.11
CA ASN A 76 -45.35 8.19 0.16
C ASN A 76 -44.49 9.42 0.48
N VAL A 77 -44.43 9.82 1.76
CA VAL A 77 -43.60 10.95 2.22
C VAL A 77 -42.11 10.65 2.02
N THR A 78 -41.65 9.46 2.42
CA THR A 78 -40.24 9.07 2.30
C THR A 78 -39.80 8.86 0.84
N ALA A 79 -40.68 8.32 -0.01
CA ALA A 79 -40.45 8.24 -1.45
C ALA A 79 -40.36 9.64 -2.09
N GLY A 80 -41.29 10.55 -1.76
CA GLY A 80 -41.24 11.95 -2.22
C GLY A 80 -39.95 12.67 -1.80
N LEU A 81 -39.54 12.49 -0.53
CA LEU A 81 -38.28 13.04 -0.01
C LEU A 81 -37.06 12.45 -0.74
N THR A 82 -37.07 11.15 -1.05
CA THR A 82 -35.99 10.48 -1.78
C THR A 82 -35.83 11.06 -3.19
N LEU A 83 -36.93 11.28 -3.91
CA LEU A 83 -36.91 11.90 -5.24
C LEU A 83 -36.40 13.34 -5.17
N PHE A 84 -36.88 14.13 -4.21
CA PHE A 84 -36.46 15.52 -4.03
C PHE A 84 -34.95 15.62 -3.71
N LEU A 85 -34.47 14.82 -2.76
CA LEU A 85 -33.04 14.74 -2.45
C LEU A 85 -32.22 14.17 -3.59
N GLY A 86 -32.81 13.30 -4.43
CA GLY A 86 -32.19 12.82 -5.67
C GLY A 86 -31.86 13.94 -6.64
N ILE A 87 -32.78 14.90 -6.83
CA ILE A 87 -32.55 16.09 -7.66
C ILE A 87 -31.41 16.93 -7.07
N ILE A 88 -31.40 17.14 -5.74
CA ILE A 88 -30.32 17.85 -5.04
C ILE A 88 -28.99 17.12 -5.21
N ALA A 89 -29.00 15.78 -5.13
CA ALA A 89 -27.81 14.95 -5.29
C ALA A 89 -27.19 15.08 -6.67
N ILE A 90 -27.99 15.20 -7.73
CA ILE A 90 -27.50 15.45 -9.09
C ILE A 90 -26.72 16.77 -9.13
N VAL A 91 -27.31 17.86 -8.63
CA VAL A 91 -26.65 19.17 -8.58
C VAL A 91 -25.37 19.10 -7.75
N HIS A 92 -25.42 18.48 -6.58
CA HIS A 92 -24.28 18.31 -5.69
C HIS A 92 -23.15 17.50 -6.35
N ALA A 93 -23.47 16.46 -7.12
CA ALA A 93 -22.49 15.68 -7.85
C ALA A 93 -21.72 16.50 -8.90
N PHE A 94 -22.40 17.41 -9.60
CA PHE A 94 -21.73 18.32 -10.53
C PHE A 94 -20.81 19.33 -9.84
N LEU A 95 -21.19 19.82 -8.65
CA LEU A 95 -20.33 20.70 -7.85
C LEU A 95 -19.08 19.97 -7.36
N VAL A 96 -19.27 18.77 -6.81
CA VAL A 96 -18.19 17.94 -6.25
C VAL A 96 -17.28 17.41 -7.34
N ARG A 97 -17.76 17.21 -8.58
CA ARG A 97 -16.96 16.71 -9.71
C ARG A 97 -15.64 17.47 -9.89
N LYS A 98 -15.66 18.80 -9.83
CA LYS A 98 -14.46 19.62 -10.01
C LYS A 98 -13.43 19.36 -8.91
N GLU A 99 -13.87 19.41 -7.65
CA GLU A 99 -13.02 19.16 -6.49
C GLU A 99 -12.47 17.72 -6.49
N TYR A 100 -13.32 16.75 -6.84
CA TYR A 100 -12.96 15.35 -6.98
C TYR A 100 -11.84 15.12 -7.98
N LEU A 101 -11.98 15.64 -9.20
CA LEU A 101 -10.99 15.46 -10.25
C LEU A 101 -9.65 16.09 -9.87
N LEU A 102 -9.68 17.27 -9.24
CA LEU A 102 -8.48 17.95 -8.78
C LEU A 102 -7.76 17.12 -7.70
N ARG A 103 -8.47 16.71 -6.64
CA ARG A 103 -7.90 15.88 -5.57
C ARG A 103 -7.35 14.56 -6.11
N LEU A 104 -8.08 13.90 -7.00
CA LEU A 104 -7.65 12.64 -7.62
C LEU A 104 -6.40 12.83 -8.48
N SER A 105 -6.28 13.95 -9.20
CA SER A 105 -5.11 14.25 -10.01
C SER A 105 -3.85 14.40 -9.16
N THR A 106 -3.95 15.09 -8.02
CA THR A 106 -2.86 15.28 -7.05
C THR A 106 -2.47 13.98 -6.36
N ILE A 107 -3.45 13.18 -5.92
CA ILE A 107 -3.19 11.87 -5.30
C ILE A 107 -2.43 10.97 -6.27
N LYS A 108 -2.83 10.93 -7.55
CA LYS A 108 -2.13 10.14 -8.57
C LYS A 108 -0.75 10.70 -8.88
N ALA A 109 -0.58 12.02 -8.92
CA ALA A 109 0.73 12.64 -9.15
C ALA A 109 1.72 12.32 -8.03
N ASN A 110 1.30 12.47 -6.77
CA ASN A 110 2.12 12.11 -5.62
C ASN A 110 2.52 10.63 -5.62
N LYS A 111 1.57 9.73 -5.98
CA LYS A 111 1.86 8.30 -6.08
C LYS A 111 2.87 7.99 -7.18
N ILE A 112 2.81 8.67 -8.33
CA ILE A 112 3.80 8.53 -9.41
C ILE A 112 5.17 8.99 -8.92
N ASN A 113 5.27 10.19 -8.33
CA ASN A 113 6.53 10.71 -7.81
C ASN A 113 7.14 9.80 -6.73
N GLN A 114 6.30 9.25 -5.85
CA GLN A 114 6.72 8.26 -4.84
C GLN A 114 7.24 6.98 -5.49
N ASN A 115 6.56 6.48 -6.53
CA ASN A 115 6.99 5.29 -7.27
C ASN A 115 8.31 5.52 -8.01
N GLU A 116 8.51 6.69 -8.63
CA GLU A 116 9.75 7.04 -9.30
C GLU A 116 10.91 7.19 -8.30
N ALA A 117 10.67 7.87 -7.17
CA ALA A 117 11.66 7.97 -6.09
C ALA A 117 12.02 6.59 -5.52
N LEU A 118 11.04 5.71 -5.36
CA LEU A 118 11.27 4.32 -4.96
C LEU A 118 12.09 3.57 -6.01
N LYS A 119 11.75 3.72 -7.30
CA LYS A 119 12.47 3.09 -8.40
C LYS A 119 13.94 3.54 -8.43
N ARG A 120 14.21 4.84 -8.30
CA ARG A 120 15.59 5.38 -8.24
C ARG A 120 16.37 4.85 -7.05
N LYS A 121 15.72 4.66 -5.88
CA LYS A 121 16.36 4.05 -4.72
C LYS A 121 16.74 2.59 -4.98
N ILE A 122 15.85 1.82 -5.61
CA ILE A 122 16.12 0.43 -6.01
C ILE A 122 17.27 0.40 -7.04
N GLU A 123 17.26 1.29 -8.03
CA GLU A 123 18.34 1.39 -9.03
C GLU A 123 19.67 1.82 -8.38
N ALA A 124 19.69 2.67 -7.35
CA ALA A 124 20.92 3.02 -6.65
C ALA A 124 21.46 1.86 -5.77
N GLU A 125 20.55 1.10 -5.14
CA GLU A 125 20.90 -0.03 -4.27
C GLU A 125 21.31 -1.29 -5.07
N TYR A 126 20.73 -1.49 -6.27
CA TYR A 126 20.88 -2.73 -7.05
C TYR A 126 21.36 -2.52 -8.51
N GLY A 127 21.51 -1.28 -8.99
CA GLY A 127 21.73 -0.95 -10.41
C GLY A 127 23.07 -1.37 -11.02
N ASN A 128 24.03 -1.83 -10.20
CA ASN A 128 25.25 -2.48 -10.70
C ASN A 128 25.12 -4.01 -10.86
N ARG A 129 23.94 -4.61 -10.59
CA ARG A 129 23.72 -6.07 -10.73
C ARG A 129 22.55 -6.49 -11.62
N VAL A 130 21.78 -5.57 -12.19
CA VAL A 130 20.68 -5.93 -13.11
C VAL A 130 20.58 -4.92 -14.26
N GLN A 131 21.20 -5.25 -15.39
CA GLN A 131 20.79 -4.67 -16.68
C GLN A 131 19.38 -5.21 -17.02
N PRO A 132 18.45 -4.38 -17.52
CA PRO A 132 17.16 -4.85 -17.98
C PRO A 132 17.34 -5.55 -19.32
N THR A 133 17.47 -6.87 -19.30
CA THR A 133 17.27 -7.72 -20.49
C THR A 133 15.79 -7.67 -20.83
N HIS A 134 15.35 -6.72 -21.65
CA HIS A 134 14.20 -6.83 -22.57
C HIS A 134 14.18 -5.61 -23.51
N GLN A 135 15.02 -5.65 -24.55
CA GLN A 135 14.66 -5.07 -25.85
C GLN A 135 13.68 -6.04 -26.53
N PRO A 136 12.55 -5.57 -27.09
CA PRO A 136 11.74 -6.40 -27.97
C PRO A 136 12.54 -6.59 -29.27
N ASN A 137 13.07 -7.80 -29.42
CA ASN A 137 13.81 -8.25 -30.59
C ASN A 137 12.93 -8.23 -31.85
N GLN A 138 13.03 -7.18 -32.67
CA GLN A 138 12.59 -7.22 -34.06
C GLN A 138 13.78 -7.64 -34.94
N SER A 139 14.03 -8.93 -35.05
CA SER A 139 14.94 -9.51 -36.04
C SER A 139 14.63 -11.00 -36.23
N HIS A 140 13.48 -11.29 -36.82
CA HIS A 140 13.24 -12.55 -37.52
C HIS A 140 13.22 -12.27 -39.01
N ALA A 141 14.39 -12.28 -39.64
CA ALA A 141 14.55 -12.60 -41.05
C ALA A 141 16.01 -13.00 -41.28
N HIS A 142 16.22 -14.08 -42.04
CA HIS A 142 17.50 -14.69 -42.42
C HIS A 142 18.07 -15.74 -41.45
N LEU A 143 17.46 -16.93 -41.48
CA LEU A 143 18.15 -18.19 -41.24
C LEU A 143 17.96 -19.05 -42.49
N PHE A 144 18.90 -18.98 -43.45
CA PHE A 144 19.30 -20.07 -44.35
C PHE A 144 20.58 -19.62 -45.09
N GLU A 145 21.74 -20.18 -44.69
CA GLU A 145 22.93 -20.52 -45.51
C GLU A 145 24.01 -21.02 -44.52
N GLU A 146 24.09 -22.32 -44.21
CA GLU A 146 25.08 -23.26 -44.77
C GLU A 146 26.54 -22.77 -44.79
N LYS A 147 27.42 -23.31 -43.91
CA LYS A 147 28.73 -23.89 -44.30
C LYS A 147 29.48 -24.65 -43.19
N LYS A 148 29.86 -25.87 -43.58
CA LYS A 148 30.88 -26.90 -43.18
C LYS A 148 32.03 -26.55 -42.19
N GLU A 149 32.32 -27.54 -41.34
CA GLU A 149 33.55 -27.91 -40.56
C GLU A 149 34.88 -28.01 -41.38
N PRO A 150 36.10 -28.36 -40.86
CA PRO A 150 36.56 -28.85 -39.51
C PRO A 150 37.94 -28.33 -38.97
N THR A 151 38.38 -28.87 -37.79
CA THR A 151 39.78 -29.08 -37.27
C THR A 151 40.63 -27.86 -36.86
N SER A 152 41.53 -27.82 -35.85
CA SER A 152 42.20 -28.78 -34.94
C SER A 152 42.96 -27.97 -33.85
N PHE A 153 43.35 -28.62 -32.74
CA PHE A 153 44.49 -28.38 -31.81
C PHE A 153 44.14 -28.27 -30.31
N SER A 154 44.50 -29.33 -29.58
CA SER A 154 44.77 -29.42 -28.14
C SER A 154 46.27 -29.11 -27.86
N PRO A 155 46.83 -29.13 -26.61
CA PRO A 155 46.24 -29.27 -25.26
C PRO A 155 46.84 -28.36 -24.14
N ASN A 156 46.15 -28.34 -22.97
CA ASN A 156 46.59 -28.11 -21.57
C ASN A 156 47.39 -26.84 -21.13
N HIS A 157 46.86 -26.11 -20.12
CA HIS A 157 47.42 -26.06 -18.76
C HIS A 157 46.53 -25.26 -17.76
N HIS A 158 46.31 -25.89 -16.59
CA HIS A 158 46.11 -25.34 -15.24
C HIS A 158 44.88 -24.50 -14.85
N ALA A 159 44.02 -25.17 -14.07
CA ALA A 159 43.59 -24.83 -12.71
C ALA A 159 42.93 -23.46 -12.47
N VAL A 160 41.61 -23.47 -12.21
CA VAL A 160 41.09 -23.36 -10.84
C VAL A 160 39.80 -24.17 -10.75
N GLU A 161 39.88 -25.18 -9.91
CA GLU A 161 38.82 -26.06 -9.45
C GLU A 161 37.97 -25.33 -8.38
N SER A 162 36.79 -25.90 -8.11
CA SER A 162 36.17 -25.92 -6.78
C SER A 162 35.12 -24.86 -6.44
N SER A 163 33.88 -25.32 -6.70
CA SER A 163 32.92 -25.74 -5.67
C SER A 163 32.18 -24.69 -4.84
N SER A 164 30.86 -24.87 -4.87
CA SER A 164 29.91 -24.50 -3.83
C SER A 164 30.46 -24.75 -2.42
N THR A 165 30.58 -23.68 -1.63
CA THR A 165 30.77 -23.81 -0.18
C THR A 165 30.03 -22.66 0.51
N ILE A 166 29.06 -23.05 1.35
CA ILE A 166 28.41 -22.20 2.34
C ILE A 166 29.51 -21.50 3.17
N PRO A 167 29.52 -20.16 3.28
CA PRO A 167 30.38 -19.51 4.26
C PRO A 167 29.80 -19.71 5.68
N PRO A 168 30.60 -20.24 6.62
CA PRO A 168 30.21 -20.49 8.00
C PRO A 168 30.32 -19.22 8.86
N ASN A 169 29.61 -19.24 10.00
CA ASN A 169 29.91 -18.47 11.21
C ASN A 169 29.66 -16.94 11.16
N GLN A 170 28.43 -16.52 10.86
CA GLN A 170 27.97 -15.19 11.27
C GLN A 170 27.35 -15.30 12.66
N SER A 171 27.98 -14.69 13.66
CA SER A 171 27.42 -14.56 15.01
C SER A 171 25.99 -14.02 14.93
N PRO A 172 25.05 -14.50 15.77
CA PRO A 172 23.67 -14.04 15.74
C PRO A 172 23.58 -12.51 15.83
N ILE A 173 22.81 -11.91 14.93
CA ILE A 173 22.65 -10.46 14.84
C ILE A 173 21.83 -9.99 16.04
N ASN A 174 22.42 -9.12 16.87
CA ASN A 174 21.71 -8.54 18.00
C ASN A 174 20.76 -7.42 17.54
N LEU A 175 19.45 -7.63 17.61
CA LEU A 175 18.46 -6.65 17.10
C LEU A 175 18.53 -5.28 17.81
N ASN A 176 18.97 -5.26 19.07
CA ASN A 176 19.09 -4.03 19.86
C ASN A 176 20.38 -3.25 19.59
N LEU A 177 21.41 -3.89 19.02
CA LEU A 177 22.71 -3.27 18.76
C LEU A 177 23.05 -3.16 17.27
N ALA A 178 22.41 -3.96 16.42
CA ALA A 178 22.68 -4.04 15.00
C ALA A 178 22.46 -2.71 14.27
N SER A 179 23.27 -2.43 13.25
CA SER A 179 23.04 -1.31 12.35
C SER A 179 21.86 -1.56 11.41
N GLU A 180 21.37 -0.53 10.72
CA GLU A 180 20.29 -0.66 9.72
C GLU A 180 20.67 -1.69 8.66
N GLU A 181 21.93 -1.67 8.20
CA GLU A 181 22.47 -2.56 7.17
C GLU A 181 22.53 -4.01 7.65
N MET A 182 22.91 -4.23 8.91
CA MET A 182 22.92 -5.56 9.52
C MET A 182 21.50 -6.13 9.64
N ILE A 183 20.52 -5.33 10.06
CA ILE A 183 19.12 -5.78 10.11
C ILE A 183 18.58 -6.05 8.70
N ALA A 184 18.96 -5.22 7.71
CA ALA A 184 18.55 -5.39 6.31
C ALA A 184 19.18 -6.62 5.63
N SER A 185 20.22 -7.21 6.23
CA SER A 185 20.82 -8.46 5.73
C SER A 185 20.00 -9.70 6.10
N LEU A 186 19.01 -9.58 6.99
CA LEU A 186 18.19 -10.69 7.43
C LEU A 186 17.23 -11.17 6.33
N PRO A 187 17.04 -12.49 6.16
CA PRO A 187 16.12 -13.04 5.16
C PRO A 187 14.71 -12.46 5.27
N GLY A 188 14.25 -11.78 4.22
CA GLY A 188 12.90 -11.20 4.18
C GLY A 188 12.75 -9.85 4.89
N ILE A 189 13.84 -9.28 5.42
CA ILE A 189 13.86 -7.95 6.02
C ILE A 189 14.70 -7.04 5.12
N GLY A 190 14.04 -6.25 4.27
CA GLY A 190 14.72 -5.24 3.46
C GLY A 190 15.01 -3.96 4.23
N THR A 191 15.75 -3.04 3.61
CA THR A 191 16.12 -1.72 4.15
C THR A 191 14.95 -0.91 4.71
N VAL A 192 13.76 -1.00 4.10
CA VAL A 192 12.53 -0.34 4.60
C VAL A 192 12.11 -0.86 5.98
N LEU A 193 12.08 -2.19 6.15
CA LEU A 193 11.72 -2.81 7.43
C LEU A 193 12.85 -2.63 8.45
N ALA A 194 14.11 -2.66 8.02
CA ALA A 194 15.25 -2.37 8.88
C ALA A 194 15.21 -0.93 9.41
N ARG A 195 14.91 0.06 8.57
CA ARG A 195 14.74 1.45 9.00
C ARG A 195 13.57 1.62 9.98
N ALA A 196 12.44 0.98 9.70
CA ALA A 196 11.31 0.95 10.63
C ALA A 196 11.72 0.31 11.97
N ALA A 197 12.53 -0.75 11.94
CA ALA A 197 13.06 -1.38 13.15
C ALA A 197 13.92 -0.43 13.98
N ILE A 198 14.83 0.32 13.34
CA ILE A 198 15.66 1.32 14.03
C ILE A 198 14.78 2.40 14.69
N GLN A 199 13.75 2.88 14.00
CA GLN A 199 12.80 3.86 14.56
C GLN A 199 12.05 3.30 15.77
N HIS A 200 11.52 2.08 15.67
CA HIS A 200 10.85 1.41 16.78
C HIS A 200 11.79 1.18 17.97
N ARG A 201 13.03 0.77 17.69
CA ARG A 201 14.08 0.59 18.70
C ARG A 201 14.38 1.88 19.45
N GLN A 202 14.57 2.99 18.73
CA GLN A 202 14.86 4.29 19.33
C GLN A 202 13.71 4.82 20.18
N TYR A 203 12.47 4.68 19.68
CA TYR A 203 11.28 5.16 20.39
C TYR A 203 11.00 4.37 21.68
N ARG A 204 11.25 3.05 21.68
CA ARG A 204 10.94 2.16 22.82
C ARG A 204 12.13 1.87 23.73
N GLY A 205 13.34 2.25 23.33
CA GLY A 205 14.57 1.92 24.05
C GLY A 205 15.06 0.49 23.85
N GLY A 206 14.52 -0.25 22.87
CA GLY A 206 14.88 -1.64 22.58
C GLY A 206 13.67 -2.53 22.29
N PHE A 207 13.95 -3.73 21.79
CA PHE A 207 13.03 -4.87 21.70
C PHE A 207 13.26 -5.80 22.89
N GLN A 208 12.18 -6.37 23.43
CA GLN A 208 12.24 -7.34 24.53
C GLN A 208 12.34 -8.78 24.02
N SER A 209 11.80 -9.06 22.82
CA SER A 209 11.84 -10.38 22.19
C SER A 209 11.84 -10.31 20.67
N LEU A 210 12.14 -11.44 20.02
CA LEU A 210 12.00 -11.58 18.57
C LEU A 210 10.52 -11.45 18.15
N GLU A 211 9.61 -11.95 18.97
CA GLU A 211 8.17 -11.89 18.73
C GLU A 211 7.65 -10.44 18.75
N GLU A 212 8.16 -9.59 19.66
CA GLU A 212 7.85 -8.16 19.66
C GLU A 212 8.35 -7.48 18.38
N PHE A 213 9.58 -7.76 17.98
CA PHE A 213 10.17 -7.25 16.74
C PHE A 213 9.34 -7.66 15.51
N ALA A 214 8.95 -8.93 15.43
CA ALA A 214 8.14 -9.45 14.33
C ALA A 214 6.74 -8.81 14.28
N PHE A 215 6.11 -8.61 15.44
CA PHE A 215 4.80 -7.95 15.54
C PHE A 215 4.86 -6.50 15.06
N LEU A 216 5.86 -5.73 15.51
CA LEU A 216 6.02 -4.32 15.14
C LEU A 216 6.27 -4.12 13.65
N LEU A 217 7.04 -5.02 13.04
CA LEU A 217 7.34 -4.98 11.60
C LEU A 217 6.31 -5.72 10.73
N GLN A 218 5.25 -6.27 11.33
CA GLN A 218 4.21 -7.04 10.66
C GLN A 218 4.79 -8.19 9.80
N LEU A 219 5.80 -8.88 10.33
CA LEU A 219 6.45 -10.00 9.64
C LEU A 219 5.50 -11.19 9.54
N LYS A 220 5.48 -11.84 8.37
CA LYS A 220 4.72 -13.08 8.18
C LYS A 220 5.39 -14.23 8.96
N PRO A 221 4.62 -15.22 9.47
CA PRO A 221 5.17 -16.30 10.30
C PRO A 221 6.37 -17.04 9.68
N HIS A 222 6.32 -17.32 8.38
CA HIS A 222 7.41 -18.00 7.68
C HIS A 222 8.72 -17.18 7.61
N ILE A 223 8.65 -15.85 7.74
CA ILE A 223 9.85 -15.00 7.81
C ILE A 223 10.46 -15.07 9.22
N VAL A 224 9.61 -15.05 10.25
CA VAL A 224 10.05 -15.15 11.66
C VAL A 224 10.83 -16.44 11.89
N GLU A 225 10.33 -17.57 11.40
CA GLU A 225 11.02 -18.85 11.54
C GLU A 225 12.36 -18.90 10.79
N ARG A 226 12.48 -18.18 9.66
CA ARG A 226 13.73 -18.10 8.90
C ARG A 226 14.80 -17.24 9.59
N ILE A 227 14.39 -16.18 10.29
CA ILE A 227 15.33 -15.28 10.98
C ILE A 227 15.63 -15.74 12.42
N ARG A 228 14.79 -16.58 13.03
CA ARG A 228 14.96 -17.08 14.40
C ARG A 228 16.37 -17.59 14.73
N PRO A 229 17.05 -18.41 13.89
CA PRO A 229 18.41 -18.86 14.19
C PRO A 229 19.50 -17.81 13.95
N LEU A 230 19.16 -16.69 13.29
CA LEU A 230 20.12 -15.67 12.84
C LEU A 230 20.17 -14.45 13.76
N VAL A 231 19.28 -14.37 14.75
CA VAL A 231 19.10 -13.16 15.56
C VAL A 231 19.07 -13.48 17.05
N VAL A 232 19.52 -12.51 17.84
CA VAL A 232 19.41 -12.52 19.31
C VAL A 232 18.86 -11.19 19.79
N VAL A 233 18.16 -11.23 20.92
CA VAL A 233 17.67 -10.02 21.59
C VAL A 233 18.30 -9.99 22.98
N THR A 234 19.23 -9.05 23.19
CA THR A 234 19.75 -8.80 24.53
C THR A 234 18.91 -7.69 25.17
N PRO A 235 18.28 -7.93 26.33
CA PRO A 235 17.53 -6.89 27.03
C PRO A 235 18.49 -5.79 27.47
N ILE A 236 18.15 -4.54 27.14
CA ILE A 236 18.87 -3.37 27.65
C ILE A 236 18.28 -3.05 29.03
N TYR A 237 18.97 -3.45 30.09
CA TYR A 237 18.60 -3.01 31.44
C TYR A 237 18.95 -1.52 31.59
N PRO A 238 18.01 -0.67 32.06
CA PRO A 238 18.34 0.72 32.35
C PRO A 238 19.45 0.75 33.40
N LYS A 239 20.50 1.53 33.12
CA LYS A 239 21.62 1.76 34.03
C LYS A 239 21.05 2.26 35.36
N GLN A 240 21.10 1.42 36.39
CA GLN A 240 20.72 1.81 37.76
C GLN A 240 21.49 3.09 38.09
N PRO A 241 20.82 4.15 38.58
CA PRO A 241 21.53 5.35 39.00
C PRO A 241 22.54 4.90 40.05
N SER A 242 23.82 5.25 39.83
CA SER A 242 24.85 5.02 40.83
C SER A 242 24.36 5.67 42.12
N SER A 243 24.03 4.84 43.11
CA SER A 243 23.95 5.24 44.50
C SER A 243 25.36 5.69 44.90
N HIS A 244 25.71 6.91 44.50
CA HIS A 244 26.83 7.62 45.05
C HIS A 244 26.45 7.87 46.50
N GLY A 245 27.04 7.07 47.38
CA GLY A 245 26.79 7.12 48.81
C GLY A 245 26.92 8.55 49.30
N ARG A 246 25.83 9.07 49.86
CA ARG A 246 25.95 10.12 50.88
C ARG A 246 26.51 9.40 52.10
N MET A 247 27.82 9.54 52.31
CA MET A 247 28.41 9.40 53.64
C MET A 247 27.64 10.38 54.54
N VAL A 248 26.92 9.82 55.50
CA VAL A 248 26.31 10.58 56.58
C VAL A 248 27.42 10.73 57.61
N ASP A 249 28.08 11.88 57.62
CA ASP A 249 28.94 12.25 58.75
C ASP A 249 28.01 12.51 59.94
N TYR A 250 28.10 11.64 60.95
CA TYR A 250 27.54 11.82 62.29
C TYR A 250 28.66 12.22 63.25
#